data_AF-A0A7C1I7F7-F1
#
_entry.id   AF-A0A7C1I7F7-F1
#
_cell.length_a   1.000
_cell.length_b   1.000
_cell.length_c   1.000
_cell.angle_alpha   90.00
_cell.angle_beta   90.00
_cell.angle_gamma   90.00
#
_symmetry.space_group_name_H-M   'P 1'
#
loop_
_entity.id
_entity.type
_entity.pdbx_description
1 polymer ?
#
loop_
_entity_poly.entity_id
_entity_poly.type
_entity_poly.pdbx_seq_one_letter_code
_entity_poly.pdbx_strand_id
1 'polypeptide(L)' 'MGSNTLAEKTLRTERGVAFPSLKTVDKIATAMGVALKDFFDFGDSEISDKAYEREISKINAFLRTLNKKEVSVAYK' A
#
# COMPACT_ATOMS: atom_id res chain seq x y z
N MET A 1 -20.32 -25.02 -2.73
CA MET A 1 -19.28 -24.52 -3.65
C MET A 1 -19.65 -23.08 -3.99
N GLY A 2 -19.03 -22.10 -3.31
CA GLY A 2 -19.35 -20.69 -3.51
C GLY A 2 -18.85 -20.22 -4.87
N SER A 3 -19.75 -19.69 -5.69
CA SER A 3 -19.47 -19.19 -7.02
C SER A 3 -18.48 -18.02 -6.93
N ASN A 4 -17.22 -18.24 -7.30
CA ASN A 4 -16.16 -17.22 -7.24
C ASN A 4 -16.30 -16.21 -8.41
N THR A 5 -17.49 -15.64 -8.58
CA THR A 5 -17.83 -14.79 -9.72
C THR A 5 -17.18 -13.41 -9.57
N LEU A 6 -16.84 -12.80 -10.70
CA LEU A 6 -16.20 -11.49 -10.73
C LEU A 6 -17.07 -10.42 -10.04
N ALA A 7 -18.39 -10.48 -10.23
CA ALA A 7 -19.35 -9.54 -9.64
C ALA A 7 -19.37 -9.60 -8.11
N GLU A 8 -19.39 -10.80 -7.52
CA GLU A 8 -19.33 -10.95 -6.05
C GLU A 8 -18.01 -10.42 -5.48
N LYS A 9 -16.90 -10.64 -6.19
CA LYS A 9 -15.59 -10.14 -5.77
C LYS A 9 -15.54 -8.61 -5.76
N THR A 10 -16.04 -7.96 -6.81
CA THR A 10 -16.12 -6.49 -6.89
C THR A 10 -16.99 -5.93 -5.76
N LEU A 11 -18.17 -6.49 -5.54
CA LEU A 11 -19.09 -6.04 -4.48
C LEU A 11 -18.48 -6.16 -3.08
N ARG A 12 -17.70 -7.21 -2.81
CA ARG A 12 -16.98 -7.36 -1.54
C ARG A 12 -15.89 -6.30 -1.37
N THR A 13 -15.23 -5.91 -2.47
CA THR A 13 -14.26 -4.82 -2.46
C THR A 13 -14.91 -3.46 -2.22
N GLU A 14 -16.02 -3.17 -2.91
CA GLU A 14 -16.78 -1.93 -2.71
C GLU A 14 -17.30 -1.77 -1.27
N ARG A 15 -17.67 -2.88 -0.62
CA ARG A 15 -18.10 -2.90 0.79
C ARG A 15 -16.95 -2.86 1.80
N GLY A 16 -15.69 -2.84 1.36
CA GLY A 16 -14.52 -2.89 2.25
C GLY A 16 -14.28 -4.25 2.91
N VAL A 17 -14.95 -5.31 2.46
CA VAL A 17 -14.84 -6.68 3.01
C VAL A 17 -13.66 -7.45 2.39
N ALA A 18 -13.19 -7.01 1.22
CA ALA A 18 -12.05 -7.63 0.54
C ALA A 18 -11.15 -6.56 -0.09
N PHE A 19 -9.89 -6.53 0.34
CA PHE A 19 -8.91 -5.62 -0.24
C PHE A 19 -8.36 -6.17 -1.56
N PRO A 20 -8.40 -5.39 -2.64
CA PRO A 20 -7.75 -5.76 -3.91
C PRO A 20 -6.23 -5.78 -3.73
N SER A 21 -5.52 -6.52 -4.59
CA SER A 21 -4.06 -6.46 -4.62
C SER A 21 -3.58 -5.10 -5.14
N LEU A 22 -2.35 -4.70 -4.81
CA LEU A 22 -1.75 -3.45 -5.30
C LEU A 22 -1.81 -3.34 -6.84
N LYS A 23 -1.55 -4.44 -7.55
CA LYS A 23 -1.66 -4.50 -9.02
C LYS A 23 -3.09 -4.22 -9.53
N THR A 24 -4.11 -4.60 -8.77
CA THR A 24 -5.49 -4.30 -9.12
C THR A 24 -5.83 -2.84 -8.84
N VAL A 25 -5.36 -2.28 -7.72
CA VAL A 25 -5.55 -0.85 -7.42
C VAL A 25 -4.86 0.03 -8.46
N ASP A 26 -3.66 -0.31 -8.88
CA ASP A 26 -2.91 0.40 -9.94
C ASP A 26 -3.68 0.46 -11.27
N LYS A 27 -4.32 -0.64 -11.67
CA LYS A 27 -5.18 -0.68 -12.85
C LYS A 27 -6.42 0.22 -12.70
N ILE A 28 -7.02 0.24 -11.51
CA ILE A 28 -8.18 1.09 -11.23
C ILE A 28 -7.76 2.57 -11.28
N ALA A 29 -6.66 2.93 -10.62
CA ALA A 29 -6.12 4.30 -10.64
C ALA A 29 -5.81 4.77 -12.06
N THR A 30 -5.16 3.92 -12.86
CA THR A 30 -4.89 4.20 -14.28
C THR A 30 -6.18 4.42 -15.07
N ALA A 31 -7.19 3.56 -14.90
CA ALA A 31 -8.47 3.69 -15.59
C ALA A 31 -9.25 4.95 -15.18
N MET A 32 -9.07 5.40 -13.93
CA MET A 32 -9.69 6.61 -13.39
C MET A 32 -8.90 7.89 -13.67
N GLY A 33 -7.66 7.79 -14.16
CA GLY A 33 -6.80 8.94 -14.40
C GLY A 33 -6.32 9.66 -13.14
N VAL A 34 -6.24 8.94 -12.01
CA VAL A 34 -5.76 9.48 -10.72
C VAL A 34 -4.45 8.80 -10.32
N ALA A 35 -3.71 9.38 -9.38
CA ALA A 35 -2.48 8.75 -8.92
C ALA A 35 -2.80 7.58 -7.97
N LEU A 36 -2.00 6.51 -8.01
CA LEU A 36 -2.18 5.35 -7.14
C LEU A 36 -2.22 5.75 -5.65
N LYS A 37 -1.40 6.73 -5.25
CA LYS A 37 -1.35 7.24 -3.88
C LYS A 37 -2.70 7.79 -3.38
N ASP A 38 -3.56 8.24 -4.30
CA ASP A 38 -4.85 8.85 -3.96
C ASP A 38 -5.86 7.80 -3.42
N PHE A 39 -5.58 6.50 -3.61
CA PHE A 39 -6.34 5.39 -3.03
C PHE A 39 -5.96 5.04 -1.59
N PHE A 40 -4.88 5.61 -1.08
CA PHE A 40 -4.37 5.30 0.25
C PHE A 40 -4.45 6.54 1.12
N ASP A 41 -5.16 6.42 2.23
CA ASP A 41 -5.06 7.38 3.32
C ASP A 41 -3.78 7.07 4.10
N PHE A 42 -2.68 7.68 3.67
CA PHE A 42 -1.42 7.67 4.41
C PHE A 42 -1.43 8.69 5.56
N GLY A 43 -2.61 9.18 5.98
CA GLY A 43 -2.76 10.25 6.96
C GLY A 43 -1.80 10.10 8.12
N ASP A 44 -1.34 11.26 8.63
CA ASP A 44 -0.53 11.41 9.84
C ASP A 44 -1.34 11.00 11.09
N SER A 45 -2.03 9.86 11.04
CA SER A 45 -2.50 9.22 12.25
C SER A 45 -1.29 9.06 13.15
N GLU A 46 -1.35 9.66 14.33
CA GLU A 46 -0.35 9.44 15.37
C GLU A 46 -0.46 7.97 15.78
N ILE A 47 0.14 7.07 14.98
CA ILE A 47 0.30 5.67 15.34
C ILE A 47 1.38 5.64 16.41
N SER A 48 1.00 6.03 17.62
CA SER A 48 1.76 5.85 18.87
C SER A 48 1.72 4.37 19.28
N ASP A 49 1.95 3.46 18.34
CA ASP A 49 2.19 2.06 18.67
C ASP A 49 3.70 1.86 18.88
N LYS A 50 4.08 1.51 20.10
CA LYS A 50 5.49 1.23 20.44
C LYS A 50 6.08 0.12 19.57
N ALA A 51 5.26 -0.78 19.04
CA ALA A 51 5.71 -1.78 18.08
C ALA A 51 6.04 -1.15 16.72
N TYR A 52 5.19 -0.24 16.23
CA TYR A 52 5.44 0.52 15.00
C TYR A 52 6.74 1.31 15.10
N GLU A 53 6.94 2.07 16.18
CA GLU A 53 8.17 2.85 16.40
C GLU A 53 9.45 1.99 16.45
N ARG A 54 9.35 0.78 17.01
CA ARG A 54 10.48 -0.17 17.03
C ARG A 54 10.82 -0.67 15.64
N GLU A 55 9.82 -1.03 14.83
CA GLU A 55 10.05 -1.47 13.46
C GLU A 55 10.61 -0.34 12.60
N ILE A 56 10.09 0.89 12.73
CA ILE A 56 10.64 2.08 12.07
C ILE A 56 12.10 2.31 12.48
N SER A 57 12.43 2.16 13.75
CA SER A 57 13.81 2.29 14.25
C SER A 57 14.76 1.27 13.63
N LYS A 58 14.33 0.00 13.49
CA LYS A 58 15.12 -1.05 12.84
C LYS A 58 15.36 -0.74 11.36
N ILE A 59 14.32 -0.31 10.65
CA ILE A 59 14.42 0.07 9.24
C ILE A 59 15.40 1.24 9.08
N ASN A 60 15.27 2.29 9.91
CA ASN A 60 16.17 3.44 9.88
C ASN A 60 17.63 3.05 10.17
N ALA A 61 17.87 2.17 11.15
CA ALA A 61 19.21 1.68 11.44
C ALA A 61 19.81 0.92 10.25
N PHE A 62 19.02 0.07 9.61
CA PHE A 62 19.42 -0.66 8.40
C PHE A 62 19.69 0.27 7.22
N LEU A 63 18.82 1.23 6.92
CA LEU A 63 19.01 2.16 5.80
C LEU A 63 20.28 3.01 5.96
N ARG A 64 20.68 3.32 7.20
CA ARG A 64 21.93 4.03 7.50
C ARG A 64 23.19 3.22 7.23
N THR A 65 23.11 1.88 7.13
CA THR A 65 24.25 1.05 6.74
C THR A 65 24.42 0.97 5.22
N LEU A 66 23.39 1.31 4.46
CA LEU A 66 23.40 1.27 3.00
C LEU A 66 23.97 2.57 2.41
N ASN A 67 24.61 2.46 1.25
CA ASN A 67 25.11 3.63 0.54
C ASN A 67 23.99 4.33 -0.25
N LYS A 68 24.17 5.61 -0.61
CA LYS A 68 23.16 6.42 -1.30
C LYS A 68 22.68 5.83 -2.64
N LYS A 69 23.52 5.02 -3.31
CA LYS A 69 23.14 4.34 -4.57
C LYS A 69 22.24 3.14 -4.32
N GLU A 70 22.39 2.46 -3.18
CA GLU A 70 21.56 1.34 -2.76
C GLU A 70 20.19 1.79 -2.23
N VAL A 71 20.13 2.97 -1.60
CA VAL A 71 18.88 3.56 -1.09
C VAL A 71 18.13 4.36 -2.17
N SER A 72 18.80 4.70 -3.27
CA SER A 72 18.19 5.44 -4.38
C SER A 72 17.16 4.58 -5.12
N VAL A 73 15.88 4.74 -4.77
CA VAL A 73 14.79 4.39 -5.68
C VAL A 73 14.80 5.43 -6.80
N ALA A 74 15.55 5.13 -7.87
CA ALA A 74 15.66 6.02 -9.02
C ALA A 74 14.26 6.24 -9.60
N TYR A 75 13.70 7.44 -9.40
CA TYR A 75 12.59 7.93 -10.20
C TYR A 75 13.12 8.17 -11.61
N LYS A 76 12.57 7.43 -12.58
CA LYS A 76 12.66 7.72 -14.01
C LYS A 76 11.32 8.23 -14.48
#